data_AF-A0A7V1BI68-F1
#
_entry.id   AF-A0A7V1BI68-F1
#
_cell.length_a   1.000
_cell.length_b   1.000
_cell.length_c   1.000
_cell.angle_alpha   90.00
_cell.angle_beta   90.00
_cell.angle_gamma   90.00
#
_symmetry.space_group_name_H-M   'P 1'
#
loop_
_entity.id
_entity.type
_entity.pdbx_description
1 polymer ?
#
loop_
_entity_poly.entity_id
_entity_poly.type
_entity_poly.pdbx_seq_one_letter_code
_entity_poly.pdbx_strand_id
1 'polypeptide(L)'
;MTGQTLKPTAVAEIVDAHALDGDTPQTLFTQIHACLTALGRDVLINFDTGYHGVGIRATFQGEAGDLPRPLFDALYKITSPLLGCEIEDWHDQKQTCGRLMIGRSDGVFLDCEDIDGDWDYQRYIDLETLADMEFPEPKDGSEPLLVPE
;
A
#
# COMPACT_ATOMS: atom_id res chain seq x y z
N MET A 1 26.12 3.06 5.04
CA MET A 1 25.39 4.31 4.78
C MET A 1 24.63 4.67 6.04
N THR A 2 24.95 5.78 6.69
CA THR A 2 24.24 6.24 7.90
C THR A 2 22.93 6.87 7.46
N GLY A 3 21.83 6.10 7.48
CA GLY A 3 20.50 6.62 7.22
C GLY A 3 20.17 7.68 8.26
N GLN A 4 20.02 8.94 7.84
CA GLN A 4 19.44 9.95 8.70
C GLN A 4 18.00 9.54 9.00
N THR A 5 17.71 9.23 10.25
CA THR A 5 16.32 9.13 10.72
C THR A 5 15.70 10.52 10.59
N LEU A 6 14.83 10.70 9.59
CA LEU A 6 14.06 11.92 9.44
C LEU A 6 13.22 12.14 10.70
N LYS A 7 13.13 13.38 11.17
CA LYS A 7 12.22 13.72 12.26
C LYS A 7 10.77 13.57 11.75
N PRO A 8 9.81 13.18 12.61
CA PRO A 8 8.41 13.01 12.21
C PRO A 8 7.80 14.23 11.48
N THR A 9 8.18 15.45 11.88
CA THR A 9 7.73 16.69 11.23
C THR A 9 8.22 16.81 9.79
N ALA A 10 9.47 16.43 9.50
CA ALA A 10 10.01 16.46 8.14
C ALA A 10 9.36 15.38 7.26
N VAL A 11 8.99 14.24 7.83
CA VAL A 11 8.24 13.20 7.12
C VAL A 11 6.86 13.71 6.70
N ALA A 12 6.13 14.35 7.63
CA ALA A 12 4.81 14.92 7.33
C ALA A 12 4.90 16.01 6.25
N GLU A 13 5.85 16.94 6.35
CA GLU A 13 6.06 17.99 5.34
C GLU A 13 6.34 17.43 3.94
N ILE A 14 7.13 16.36 3.85
CA ILE A 14 7.41 15.69 2.55
C ILE A 14 6.13 15.03 2.02
N VAL A 15 5.37 14.33 2.87
CA VAL A 15 4.11 13.69 2.45
C VAL A 15 3.10 14.72 1.96
N ASP A 16 2.92 15.82 2.70
CA ASP A 16 1.97 16.88 2.35
C ASP A 16 2.34 17.62 1.05
N ALA A 17 3.61 17.58 0.65
CA ALA A 17 4.07 18.16 -0.62
C ALA A 17 3.79 17.26 -1.85
N HIS A 18 3.38 16.00 -1.64
CA HIS A 18 3.06 15.08 -2.74
C HIS A 18 1.55 14.99 -2.94
N ALA A 19 1.12 15.08 -4.19
CA ALA A 19 -0.23 14.71 -4.57
C ALA A 19 -0.36 13.19 -4.38
N LEU A 20 -1.30 12.75 -3.52
CA LEU A 20 -1.55 11.34 -3.18
C LEU A 20 -3.04 11.01 -3.42
N ASP A 21 -3.58 11.57 -4.49
CA ASP A 21 -5.00 11.64 -4.82
C ASP A 21 -5.33 11.07 -6.21
N GLY A 22 -4.39 10.34 -6.82
CA GLY A 22 -4.51 9.78 -8.16
C GLY A 22 -5.85 9.07 -8.41
N ASP A 23 -6.44 9.39 -9.56
CA ASP A 23 -7.75 8.88 -10.01
C ASP A 23 -7.65 7.48 -10.63
N THR A 24 -6.45 7.00 -10.97
CA THR A 24 -6.20 5.63 -11.44
C THR A 24 -5.17 4.92 -10.58
N PRO A 25 -5.21 3.58 -10.45
CA PRO A 25 -4.22 2.80 -9.72
C PRO A 25 -2.78 3.12 -10.15
N GLN A 26 -2.51 3.19 -11.46
CA GLN A 26 -1.19 3.53 -11.98
C GLN A 26 -0.71 4.92 -11.55
N THR A 27 -1.59 5.92 -11.60
CA THR A 27 -1.25 7.31 -11.23
C THR A 27 -0.98 7.39 -9.73
N LEU A 28 -1.85 6.80 -8.91
CA LEU A 28 -1.67 6.77 -7.46
C LEU A 28 -0.40 6.03 -7.05
N PHE A 29 -0.11 4.88 -7.70
CA PHE A 29 1.12 4.15 -7.44
C PHE A 29 2.37 4.99 -7.76
N THR A 30 2.36 5.70 -8.89
CA THR A 30 3.47 6.59 -9.29
C THR A 30 3.68 7.71 -8.26
N GLN A 31 2.59 8.31 -7.77
CA GLN A 31 2.61 9.33 -6.71
C GLN A 31 3.18 8.79 -5.38
N ILE A 32 2.73 7.61 -4.95
CA ILE A 32 3.25 6.93 -3.75
C ILE A 32 4.74 6.65 -3.92
N HIS A 33 5.16 6.08 -5.05
CA HIS A 33 6.56 5.74 -5.30
C HIS A 33 7.46 6.99 -5.30
N ALA A 34 7.00 8.10 -5.89
CA ALA A 34 7.72 9.37 -5.83
C ALA A 34 7.89 9.88 -4.38
N CYS A 35 6.82 9.81 -3.58
CA CYS A 35 6.85 10.18 -2.16
C CYS A 35 7.84 9.32 -1.36
N LEU A 36 7.82 8.00 -1.55
CA LEU A 36 8.75 7.07 -0.90
C LEU A 36 10.20 7.30 -1.31
N THR A 37 10.43 7.64 -2.58
CA THR A 37 11.75 8.02 -3.10
C THR A 37 12.26 9.29 -2.41
N ALA A 38 11.41 10.32 -2.27
CA ALA A 38 11.76 11.57 -1.60
C ALA A 38 12.03 11.39 -0.10
N LEU A 39 11.26 10.53 0.56
CA LEU A 39 11.49 10.12 1.95
C LEU A 39 12.73 9.25 2.12
N GLY A 40 13.16 8.58 1.05
CA GLY A 40 14.19 7.55 1.09
C GLY A 40 13.77 6.38 1.96
N ARG A 41 12.50 5.96 1.90
CA ARG A 41 11.93 4.91 2.78
C ARG A 41 11.14 3.90 1.98
N ASP A 42 11.18 2.67 2.46
CA ASP A 42 10.33 1.58 1.99
C ASP A 42 9.14 1.43 2.94
N VAL A 43 8.01 0.94 2.43
CA VAL A 43 6.82 0.68 3.24
C VAL A 43 6.54 -0.81 3.29
N LEU A 44 6.22 -1.29 4.49
CA LEU A 44 5.67 -2.62 4.73
C LEU A 44 4.18 -2.47 5.05
N ILE A 45 3.34 -3.18 4.32
CA ILE A 45 1.90 -3.30 4.55
C ILE A 45 1.62 -4.73 4.97
N ASN A 46 1.01 -4.94 6.12
CA ASN A 46 0.39 -6.22 6.47
C ASN A 46 -1.09 -6.08 6.16
N PHE A 47 -1.67 -7.04 5.43
CA PHE A 47 -3.08 -7.01 5.07
C PHE A 47 -3.79 -8.28 5.54
N ASP A 48 -5.08 -8.13 5.78
CA ASP A 48 -6.03 -9.21 6.06
C ASP A 48 -7.29 -8.90 5.27
N THR A 49 -7.82 -9.90 4.55
CA THR A 49 -9.00 -9.75 3.72
C THR A 49 -10.08 -10.73 4.14
N GLY A 50 -11.33 -10.30 4.04
CA GLY A 50 -12.46 -11.13 4.41
C GLY A 50 -13.78 -10.52 3.98
N TYR A 51 -14.89 -10.95 4.58
CA TYR A 51 -16.24 -10.52 4.18
C TYR A 51 -16.47 -8.99 4.23
N HIS A 52 -15.64 -8.26 4.99
CA HIS A 52 -15.70 -6.81 5.15
C HIS A 52 -14.73 -6.05 4.23
N GLY A 53 -14.02 -6.75 3.36
CA GLY A 53 -13.04 -6.19 2.44
C GLY A 53 -11.59 -6.32 2.95
N VAL A 54 -10.72 -5.45 2.47
CA VAL A 54 -9.29 -5.41 2.86
C VAL A 54 -9.10 -4.52 4.08
N GLY A 55 -8.48 -5.07 5.12
CA GLY A 55 -7.89 -4.33 6.23
C GLY A 55 -6.37 -4.27 6.08
N ILE A 56 -5.74 -3.13 6.40
CA ILE A 56 -4.28 -2.99 6.33
C ILE A 56 -3.70 -2.39 7.62
N ARG A 57 -2.43 -2.74 7.87
CA ARG A 57 -1.52 -2.04 8.77
C ARG A 57 -0.24 -1.73 8.02
N ALA A 58 0.08 -0.45 7.84
CA ALA A 58 1.25 0.01 7.10
C ALA A 58 2.25 0.75 8.00
N THR A 59 3.54 0.48 7.83
CA THR A 59 4.65 1.14 8.54
C THR A 59 5.83 1.36 7.60
N PHE A 60 6.72 2.30 7.91
CA PHE A 60 8.03 2.33 7.24
C PHE A 60 8.83 1.08 7.64
N GLN A 61 9.58 0.52 6.68
CA GLN A 61 10.35 -0.70 6.93
C GLN A 61 11.40 -0.44 8.04
N GLY A 62 11.40 -1.31 9.05
CA GLY A 62 12.33 -1.21 10.18
C GLY A 62 11.96 -0.15 11.23
N GLU A 63 10.82 0.52 11.09
CA GLU A 63 10.34 1.52 12.04
C GLU A 63 9.00 1.12 12.67
N ALA A 64 8.87 1.38 13.96
CA ALA A 64 7.60 1.26 14.67
C ALA A 64 6.97 2.65 14.76
N GLY A 65 5.91 2.88 13.98
CA GLY A 65 5.19 4.15 13.99
C GLY A 65 4.15 4.20 12.89
N ASP A 66 3.10 4.99 13.14
CA ASP A 66 2.06 5.21 12.15
C ASP A 66 2.57 6.11 11.01
N LEU A 67 2.08 5.85 9.81
CA LEU A 67 2.36 6.69 8.65
C LEU A 67 1.51 7.97 8.71
N PRO A 68 2.00 9.10 8.15
CA PRO A 68 1.16 10.27 7.94
C PRO A 68 -0.11 9.90 7.17
N ARG A 69 -1.24 10.48 7.58
CA ARG A 69 -2.57 10.07 7.12
C ARG A 69 -2.73 10.06 5.59
N PRO A 70 -2.27 11.08 4.82
CA PRO A 70 -2.40 11.07 3.36
C PRO A 70 -1.68 9.87 2.71
N LEU A 71 -0.51 9.51 3.22
CA LEU A 71 0.22 8.34 2.74
C LEU A 71 -0.49 7.04 3.11
N PHE A 72 -0.99 6.93 4.35
CA PHE A 72 -1.76 5.76 4.77
C PHE A 72 -3.02 5.56 3.91
N ASP A 73 -3.80 6.61 3.66
CA ASP A 73 -5.03 6.53 2.87
C ASP A 73 -4.74 6.13 1.41
N ALA A 74 -3.66 6.66 0.83
CA ALA A 74 -3.20 6.27 -0.51
C ALA A 74 -2.77 4.80 -0.57
N LEU A 75 -2.02 4.33 0.46
CA LEU A 75 -1.62 2.92 0.58
C LEU A 75 -2.83 2.00 0.74
N TYR A 76 -3.81 2.41 1.54
CA TYR A 76 -5.08 1.70 1.68
C TYR A 76 -5.79 1.55 0.33
N LYS A 77 -5.94 2.65 -0.40
CA LYS A 77 -6.61 2.68 -1.71
C LYS A 77 -5.91 1.82 -2.76
N ILE A 78 -4.58 1.79 -2.78
CA ILE A 78 -3.81 1.04 -3.79
C ILE A 78 -3.62 -0.45 -3.46
N THR A 79 -3.84 -0.86 -2.20
CA THR A 79 -3.55 -2.24 -1.76
C THR A 79 -4.35 -3.28 -2.56
N SER A 80 -5.66 -3.12 -2.69
CA SER A 80 -6.50 -4.09 -3.43
C SER A 80 -6.12 -4.16 -4.92
N PRO A 81 -5.93 -3.04 -5.65
CA PRO A 81 -5.39 -3.10 -7.01
C PRO A 81 -4.08 -3.86 -7.15
N LEU A 82 -3.12 -3.65 -6.24
CA LEU A 82 -1.84 -4.38 -6.26
C LEU A 82 -2.03 -5.89 -6.09
N LEU A 83 -2.93 -6.31 -5.18
CA LEU A 83 -3.28 -7.72 -5.02
C LEU A 83 -3.93 -8.29 -6.28
N GLY A 84 -4.76 -7.50 -6.97
CA GLY A 84 -5.40 -7.86 -8.23
C GLY A 84 -4.45 -8.04 -9.42
N CYS A 85 -3.25 -7.45 -9.38
CA CYS A 85 -2.23 -7.68 -10.41
C CYS A 85 -1.65 -9.11 -10.36
N GLU A 86 -1.53 -9.70 -9.16
CA GLU A 86 -0.89 -11.02 -8.99
C GLU A 86 -1.87 -12.16 -8.71
N ILE A 87 -3.00 -11.87 -8.06
CA ILE A 87 -3.96 -12.89 -7.67
C ILE A 87 -5.07 -12.93 -8.72
N GLU A 88 -5.02 -13.94 -9.60
CA GLU A 88 -6.08 -14.21 -10.56
C GLU A 88 -7.44 -14.32 -9.84
N ASP A 89 -8.47 -13.69 -10.43
CA ASP A 89 -9.81 -13.57 -9.86
C ASP A 89 -9.84 -12.93 -8.45
N TRP A 90 -8.94 -11.98 -8.18
CA TRP A 90 -8.91 -11.24 -6.92
C TRP A 90 -10.25 -10.56 -6.61
N HIS A 91 -10.79 -10.84 -5.43
CA HIS A 91 -11.94 -10.15 -4.86
C HIS A 91 -11.68 -9.93 -3.37
N ASP A 92 -12.06 -8.75 -2.85
CA ASP A 92 -11.78 -8.35 -1.45
C ASP A 92 -12.43 -9.28 -0.41
N GLN A 93 -13.35 -10.16 -0.82
CA GLN A 93 -14.04 -11.14 0.02
C GLN A 93 -13.32 -12.48 0.15
N LYS A 94 -12.25 -12.70 -0.62
CA LYS A 94 -11.39 -13.88 -0.48
C LYS A 94 -10.69 -13.79 0.87
N GLN A 95 -10.77 -14.83 1.69
CA GLN A 95 -10.06 -14.84 2.97
C GLN A 95 -8.57 -15.11 2.73
N THR A 96 -7.74 -14.10 2.92
CA THR A 96 -6.29 -14.23 2.81
C THR A 96 -5.62 -13.18 3.69
N CYS A 97 -4.41 -13.47 4.13
CA CYS A 97 -3.56 -12.51 4.81
C CYS A 97 -2.17 -12.58 4.23
N GLY A 98 -1.42 -11.50 4.40
CA GLY A 98 -0.08 -11.42 3.85
C GLY A 98 0.56 -10.07 4.05
N ARG A 99 1.65 -9.88 3.32
CA ARG A 99 2.49 -8.69 3.38
C ARG A 99 2.78 -8.18 1.98
N LEU A 100 2.78 -6.87 1.84
CA LEU A 100 3.24 -6.14 0.67
C LEU A 100 4.40 -5.25 1.09
N MET A 101 5.47 -5.22 0.30
CA MET A 101 6.51 -4.22 0.44
C MET A 101 6.55 -3.35 -0.80
N ILE A 102 6.42 -2.03 -0.62
CA ILE A 102 6.66 -1.07 -1.69
C ILE A 102 8.06 -0.51 -1.48
N GLY A 103 9.00 -1.00 -2.27
CA GLY A 103 10.38 -0.53 -2.28
C GLY A 103 10.51 0.75 -3.08
N ARG A 104 11.34 1.67 -2.60
CA ARG A 104 11.72 2.90 -3.32
C ARG A 104 12.61 2.66 -4.55
N SER A 105 13.20 1.46 -4.67
CA SER A 105 14.18 1.10 -5.70
C SER A 105 13.85 -0.17 -6.47
N ASP A 106 13.14 -1.12 -5.84
CA ASP A 106 13.08 -2.50 -6.31
C ASP A 106 11.66 -2.95 -6.68
N GLY A 107 10.70 -2.02 -6.72
CA GLY A 107 9.30 -2.31 -7.09
C GLY A 107 8.44 -2.76 -5.91
N VAL A 108 7.36 -3.49 -6.21
CA VAL A 108 6.44 -4.01 -5.19
C VAL A 108 6.62 -5.51 -5.04
N PHE A 109 6.73 -5.95 -3.79
CA PHE A 109 6.86 -7.34 -3.40
C PHE A 109 5.57 -7.80 -2.74
N LEU A 110 5.08 -8.96 -3.14
CA LEU A 110 3.98 -9.64 -2.49
C LEU A 110 4.49 -10.91 -1.81
N ASP A 111 4.05 -11.08 -0.57
CA ASP A 111 4.25 -12.26 0.24
C ASP A 111 2.91 -12.63 0.89
N CYS A 112 2.12 -13.46 0.17
CA CYS A 112 0.89 -14.03 0.69
C CYS A 112 1.19 -15.36 1.38
N GLU A 113 0.82 -15.50 2.65
CA GLU A 113 0.92 -16.80 3.31
C GLU A 113 -0.26 -17.71 2.94
N ASP A 114 0.09 -18.92 2.48
CA ASP A 114 -0.48 -20.15 3.02
C ASP A 114 0.57 -20.94 3.84
N ILE A 115 1.77 -20.39 4.15
CA ILE A 115 2.84 -21.14 4.83
C ILE A 115 3.73 -20.23 5.72
N ASP A 116 3.72 -20.51 7.03
CA ASP A 116 4.64 -20.12 8.11
C ASP A 116 5.87 -19.25 7.77
N GLY A 117 5.81 -17.94 8.03
CA GLY A 117 6.85 -17.09 8.58
C GLY A 117 8.18 -16.97 7.83
N ASP A 118 8.34 -17.65 6.70
CA ASP A 118 9.48 -17.59 5.82
C ASP A 118 9.26 -16.50 4.78
N TRP A 119 10.36 -15.91 4.31
CA TRP A 119 10.33 -14.95 3.22
C TRP A 119 10.54 -15.71 1.89
N ASP A 120 10.20 -17.00 1.82
CA ASP A 120 10.73 -17.90 0.77
C ASP A 120 9.87 -17.91 -0.51
N TYR A 121 8.64 -17.37 -0.46
CA TYR A 121 7.72 -17.30 -1.61
C TYR A 121 7.44 -15.87 -2.11
N GLN A 122 8.44 -15.00 -2.07
CA GLN A 122 8.35 -13.64 -2.62
C GLN A 122 8.11 -13.65 -4.14
N ARG A 123 7.15 -12.84 -4.59
CA ARG A 123 6.95 -12.52 -6.01
C ARG A 123 6.95 -11.01 -6.22
N TYR A 124 7.54 -10.59 -7.33
CA TYR A 124 7.41 -9.21 -7.80
C TYR A 124 6.03 -9.05 -8.41
N ILE A 125 5.34 -7.97 -8.03
CA ILE A 125 4.07 -7.62 -8.67
C ILE A 125 4.35 -7.09 -10.07
N ASP A 126 3.64 -7.62 -11.06
CA ASP A 126 3.60 -7.04 -12.40
C ASP A 126 2.75 -5.76 -12.41
N LEU A 127 3.45 -4.63 -12.27
CA LEU A 127 2.86 -3.31 -12.24
C LEU A 127 2.35 -2.85 -13.61
N GLU A 128 2.65 -3.54 -14.71
CA GLU A 128 2.12 -3.18 -16.03
C GLU A 128 0.59 -3.31 -16.04
N THR A 129 0.05 -4.29 -15.30
CA THR A 129 -1.40 -4.52 -15.16
C THR A 129 -2.13 -3.32 -14.55
N LEU A 130 -1.47 -2.49 -13.73
CA LEU A 130 -2.10 -1.30 -13.14
C LEU A 130 -2.54 -0.26 -14.19
N ALA A 131 -1.92 -0.26 -15.38
CA ALA A 131 -2.23 0.70 -16.44
C ALA A 131 -3.65 0.54 -16.99
N ASP A 132 -4.18 -0.69 -16.94
CA ASP A 132 -5.50 -1.04 -17.48
C ASP A 132 -6.58 -1.12 -16.38
N MET A 133 -6.23 -0.83 -15.12
CA MET A 133 -7.14 -0.89 -13.99
C MET A 133 -7.81 0.47 -13.71
N GLU A 134 -9.03 0.41 -13.22
CA GLU A 134 -9.75 1.55 -12.64
C GLU A 134 -10.07 1.25 -11.17
N PHE A 135 -10.14 2.29 -10.33
CA PHE A 135 -10.68 2.09 -9.00
C PHE A 135 -12.17 1.71 -9.11
N PRO A 136 -12.65 0.76 -8.29
CA PRO A 136 -14.06 0.44 -8.28
C PRO A 136 -14.88 1.69 -7.97
N GLU A 137 -16.00 1.87 -8.68
CA GLU A 137 -16.93 2.93 -8.34
C GLU A 137 -17.38 2.76 -6.88
N PRO A 138 -17.51 3.86 -6.11
CA PRO A 138 -18.06 3.79 -4.77
C PRO A 138 -19.44 3.10 -4.87
N LYS A 139 -19.62 1.98 -4.17
CA LYS A 139 -20.93 1.32 -4.16
C LYS A 139 -21.93 2.30 -3.55
N ASP A 140 -22.97 2.67 -4.31
CA ASP A 140 -24.06 3.51 -3.82
C ASP A 140 -24.54 2.99 -2.46
N GLY A 141 -24.29 3.76 -1.40
CA GLY A 141 -24.72 3.43 -0.03
C GLY A 141 -23.65 2.94 0.94
N SER A 142 -22.37 2.84 0.56
CA SER A 142 -21.28 2.75 1.56
C SER A 142 -21.05 4.14 2.16
N GLU A 143 -21.67 4.42 3.31
CA GLU A 143 -21.30 5.57 4.14
C GLU A 143 -19.76 5.56 4.34
N PRO A 144 -19.08 6.72 4.26
CA PRO A 144 -17.67 6.77 4.60
C PRO A 144 -17.52 6.24 6.03
N LEU A 145 -16.67 5.22 6.20
CA LEU A 145 -16.26 4.75 7.53
C LEU A 145 -15.71 5.96 8.30
N LEU A 146 -16.54 6.56 9.14
CA LEU A 146 -16.13 7.54 10.12
C LEU A 146 -15.13 6.85 11.04
N VAL A 147 -13.85 7.09 10.78
CA VAL A 147 -12.78 6.73 11.71
C VAL A 147 -12.93 7.68 12.91
N PRO A 148 -13.05 7.17 14.16
CA PRO A 148 -13.19 8.03 15.32
C PRO A 148 -11.97 8.97 15.47
N GLU A 149 -12.23 10.22 15.88
CA GLU A 149 -11.22 11.24 16.21
C GLU A 149 -10.26 10.80 17.33
#